data_AF-A0A6J7H0Z7-F1
#
_entry.id   AF-A0A6J7H0Z7-F1
#
_cell.length_a   1.000
_cell.length_b   1.000
_cell.length_c   1.000
_cell.angle_alpha   90.00
_cell.angle_beta   90.00
_cell.angle_gamma   90.00
#
_symmetry.space_group_name_H-M   'P 1'
#
loop_
_entity.id
_entity.type
_entity.pdbx_description
1 polymer ?
#
loop_
_entity_poly.entity_id
_entity_poly.type
_entity_poly.pdbx_seq_one_letter_code
_entity_poly.pdbx_strand_id
1 'polypeptide(L)'
;MGDSGAYFLGFMLAVVVVRLRPADLAPVQAVVIACLLVALPLIDTIYVVTRRLAKGIHPFTAGRDHLSHSLQRRGLSVPGSVVALNVFLVATSALAVVLALVAF
;
A
#
# COMPACT_ATOMS: atom_id res chain seq x y z
N MET A 1 -7.60 12.71 -8.62
CA MET A 1 -8.49 11.60 -9.03
C MET A 1 -9.70 11.70 -8.14
N GLY A 2 -10.92 11.78 -8.68
CA GLY A 2 -12.13 11.77 -7.86
C GLY A 2 -12.39 10.38 -7.26
N ASP A 3 -13.37 10.27 -6.38
CA ASP A 3 -13.70 9.03 -5.67
C ASP A 3 -13.99 7.86 -6.62
N SER A 4 -14.75 8.11 -7.71
CA SER A 4 -15.06 7.08 -8.70
C SER A 4 -13.81 6.43 -9.30
N GLY A 5 -12.76 7.21 -9.57
CA GLY A 5 -11.51 6.69 -10.14
C GLY A 5 -10.67 5.94 -9.10
N ALA A 6 -10.60 6.46 -7.88
CA ALA A 6 -9.84 5.83 -6.80
C ALA A 6 -10.45 4.48 -6.39
N TYR A 7 -11.77 4.41 -6.23
CA TYR A 7 -12.46 3.17 -5.88
C TYR A 7 -12.43 2.14 -7.01
N PHE A 8 -12.60 2.57 -8.26
CA PHE A 8 -12.49 1.66 -9.41
C PHE A 8 -11.10 1.01 -9.48
N LEU A 9 -10.03 1.80 -9.40
CA LEU A 9 -8.67 1.27 -9.44
C LEU A 9 -8.33 0.42 -8.23
N GLY A 10 -8.77 0.82 -7.03
CA GLY A 10 -8.60 0.01 -5.83
C GLY A 10 -9.29 -1.34 -5.91
N PHE A 11 -10.52 -1.38 -6.43
CA PHE A 11 -11.26 -2.62 -6.66
C PHE A 11 -10.59 -3.51 -7.70
N MET A 12 -10.18 -2.95 -8.84
CA MET A 12 -9.44 -3.69 -9.87
C MET A 12 -8.13 -4.28 -9.33
N LEU A 13 -7.36 -3.50 -8.57
CA LEU A 13 -6.14 -3.97 -7.93
C LEU A 13 -6.43 -5.14 -6.97
N ALA A 14 -7.46 -5.03 -6.14
CA ALA A 14 -7.87 -6.10 -5.23
C ALA A 14 -8.24 -7.39 -5.98
N VAL A 15 -9.00 -7.28 -7.09
CA VAL A 15 -9.36 -8.42 -7.93
C VAL A 15 -8.12 -9.10 -8.51
N VAL A 16 -7.18 -8.33 -9.08
CA VAL A 16 -5.94 -8.86 -9.65
C VAL A 16 -5.12 -9.61 -8.59
N VAL A 17 -4.98 -9.03 -7.40
CA VAL A 17 -4.20 -9.63 -6.30
C VAL A 17 -4.86 -10.90 -5.77
N VAL A 18 -6.19 -10.93 -5.59
CA VAL A 18 -6.91 -12.13 -5.13
C VAL A 18 -6.91 -13.25 -6.18
N ARG A 19 -6.91 -12.88 -7.47
CA ARG A 19 -6.84 -13.85 -8.58
C ARG A 19 -5.42 -14.35 -8.86
N LEU A 20 -4.40 -13.72 -8.28
CA LEU A 20 -3.02 -14.19 -8.38
C LEU A 20 -2.89 -15.52 -7.63
N ARG A 21 -2.88 -16.62 -8.39
CA ARG A 21 -2.71 -17.99 -7.87
C ARG A 21 -1.52 -18.67 -8.53
N PRO A 22 -0.30 -18.42 -8.04
CA PRO A 22 0.86 -19.16 -8.52
C PRO A 22 0.72 -20.62 -8.09
N ALA A 23 0.89 -21.57 -9.02
CA ALA A 23 0.58 -22.99 -8.80
C ALA A 23 1.45 -23.64 -7.72
N ASP A 24 2.67 -23.14 -7.52
CA ASP A 24 3.71 -23.79 -6.72
C ASP A 24 4.03 -23.06 -5.41
N LEU A 25 3.19 -22.11 -4.97
CA LEU A 25 3.44 -21.35 -3.76
C LEU A 25 2.71 -21.92 -2.54
N ALA A 26 3.42 -22.01 -1.41
CA ALA A 26 2.81 -22.26 -0.13
C ALA A 26 1.77 -21.16 0.22
N PRO A 27 0.65 -21.48 0.89
CA PRO A 27 -0.41 -20.50 1.19
C PRO A 27 0.08 -19.25 1.93
N VAL A 28 0.99 -19.42 2.88
CA VAL A 28 1.58 -18.30 3.65
C VAL A 28 2.40 -17.38 2.73
N GLN A 29 3.20 -17.96 1.83
CA GLN A 29 4.00 -17.21 0.87
C GLN A 29 3.13 -16.41 -0.10
N ALA A 30 2.02 -17.00 -0.57
CA ALA A 30 1.06 -16.31 -1.42
C ALA A 30 0.44 -15.09 -0.71
N VAL A 31 0.09 -15.20 0.58
CA VAL A 31 -0.42 -14.06 1.37
C VAL A 31 0.63 -12.97 1.53
N VAL A 32 1.89 -13.34 1.84
CA VAL A 32 2.99 -12.37 1.96
C VAL A 32 3.20 -11.62 0.65
N ILE A 33 3.22 -12.32 -0.49
CA ILE A 33 3.33 -11.71 -1.82
C ILE A 33 2.17 -10.75 -2.08
N ALA A 34 0.93 -11.17 -1.79
CA ALA A 34 -0.24 -10.31 -1.93
C ALA A 34 -0.11 -9.02 -1.10
N CYS A 35 0.30 -9.11 0.16
CA CYS A 35 0.53 -7.95 1.03
C CYS A 35 1.64 -7.02 0.50
N LEU A 36 2.72 -7.58 -0.05
CA LEU A 36 3.84 -6.79 -0.60
C LEU A 36 3.43 -6.02 -1.87
N LEU A 37 2.60 -6.62 -2.73
CA LEU A 37 2.07 -5.98 -3.94
C LEU A 37 1.15 -4.80 -3.64
N VAL A 38 0.43 -4.83 -2.51
CA VAL A 38 -0.46 -3.74 -2.06
C VAL A 38 0.10 -2.96 -0.87
N ALA A 39 1.42 -3.03 -0.64
CA ALA A 39 2.05 -2.51 0.57
C ALA A 39 1.77 -1.02 0.77
N LEU A 40 1.83 -0.20 -0.30
CA LEU A 40 1.61 1.24 -0.19
C LEU A 40 0.22 1.62 0.35
N PRO A 41 -0.92 1.23 -0.28
CA PRO A 41 -2.24 1.54 0.26
C PRO A 41 -2.52 0.86 1.62
N LEU A 42 -1.96 -0.34 1.85
CA LEU A 42 -2.11 -1.04 3.13
C LEU A 42 -1.44 -0.28 4.28
N ILE A 43 -0.17 0.09 4.09
CA ILE A 43 0.63 0.79 5.11
C ILE A 43 0.12 2.21 5.32
N ASP A 44 -0.30 2.91 4.26
CA ASP A 44 -0.89 4.24 4.39
C ASP A 44 -2.17 4.22 5.25
N THR A 45 -3.03 3.23 5.03
CA THR A 45 -4.24 3.03 5.84
C THR A 45 -3.87 2.71 7.30
N ILE A 46 -2.95 1.76 7.53
CA ILE A 46 -2.47 1.41 8.88
C ILE A 46 -1.90 2.64 9.58
N TYR A 47 -1.08 3.42 8.88
CA TYR A 47 -0.45 4.64 9.41
C TYR A 47 -1.50 5.68 9.84
N VAL A 48 -2.49 5.95 8.99
CA VAL A 48 -3.55 6.92 9.31
C VAL A 48 -4.41 6.42 10.47
N VAL A 49 -4.87 5.16 10.42
CA VAL A 49 -5.72 4.58 11.46
C VAL A 49 -5.02 4.58 12.81
N THR A 50 -3.79 4.06 12.90
CA THR A 50 -3.03 3.99 14.16
C THR A 50 -2.78 5.37 14.74
N ARG A 51 -2.38 6.34 13.91
CA ARG A 51 -2.10 7.72 14.35
C ARG A 51 -3.35 8.46 14.81
N ARG A 52 -4.50 8.21 14.20
CA ARG A 52 -5.79 8.80 14.61
C ARG A 52 -6.27 8.22 15.93
N LEU A 53 -6.25 6.88 16.05
CA LEU A 53 -6.62 6.20 17.29
C LEU A 53 -5.74 6.67 18.47
N ALA A 54 -4.42 6.82 18.26
CA ALA A 54 -3.51 7.34 19.27
C ALA A 54 -3.82 8.78 19.71
N LYS A 55 -4.58 9.55 18.91
CA LYS A 55 -5.01 10.92 19.21
C LYS A 55 -6.47 11.02 19.64
N GLY A 56 -7.17 9.90 19.80
CA GLY A 56 -8.62 9.87 20.08
C GLY A 56 -9.47 10.38 18.91
N ILE A 57 -8.93 10.41 17.69
CA ILE A 57 -9.66 10.82 16.48
C ILE A 57 -10.27 9.57 15.85
N HIS A 58 -11.53 9.64 15.44
CA HIS A 58 -12.20 8.54 14.77
C HIS A 58 -11.53 8.20 13.41
N PRO A 59 -11.28 6.92 13.09
CA PRO A 59 -10.57 6.54 11.87
C PRO A 59 -11.20 7.02 10.56
N PHE A 60 -12.52 7.23 10.53
CA PHE A 60 -13.25 7.65 9.33
C PHE A 60 -13.44 9.17 9.21
N THR A 61 -12.84 9.97 10.09
CA THR A 61 -12.87 11.43 9.99
C THR A 61 -12.10 11.91 8.75
N ALA A 62 -12.61 12.87 7.98
CA ALA A 62 -11.86 13.42 6.84
C ALA A 62 -10.57 14.14 7.32
N GLY A 63 -9.45 13.96 6.61
CA GLY A 63 -8.17 14.53 7.06
C GLY A 63 -7.04 14.46 6.02
N ARG A 64 -5.96 15.21 6.28
CA ARG A 64 -4.73 15.29 5.45
C ARG A 64 -3.53 14.71 6.18
N ASP A 65 -3.67 13.50 6.68
CA ASP A 65 -2.71 12.84 7.58
C ASP A 65 -2.09 11.56 7.01
N HIS A 66 -2.39 11.25 5.75
CA HIS A 66 -1.72 10.23 4.94
C HIS A 66 -0.20 10.41 4.88
N LEU A 67 0.51 9.34 4.51
CA LEU A 67 1.97 9.31 4.41
C LEU A 67 2.51 10.40 3.49
N SER A 68 1.85 10.66 2.37
CA SER A 68 2.22 11.73 1.43
C SER A 68 2.27 13.10 2.12
N HIS A 69 1.22 13.45 2.85
CA HIS A 69 1.18 14.69 3.63
C HIS A 69 2.16 14.65 4.81
N SER A 70 2.43 13.47 5.37
CA SER A 70 3.43 13.33 6.42
C SER A 70 4.85 13.60 5.93
N LEU A 71 5.19 13.16 4.71
CA LEU A 71 6.45 13.46 4.04
C LEU A 71 6.55 14.96 3.71
N GLN A 72 5.46 15.55 3.21
CA GLN A 72 5.41 16.99 2.91
C GLN A 72 5.64 17.85 4.17
N ARG A 73 5.03 17.46 5.30
CA ARG A 73 5.28 18.12 6.60
C ARG A 73 6.72 18.00 7.09
N ARG A 74 7.49 17.03 6.59
CA ARG A 74 8.91 16.85 6.88
C ARG A 74 9.84 17.55 5.88
N GLY A 75 9.28 18.35 4.96
CA GLY A 75 10.05 19.18 4.03
C GLY A 75 10.16 18.63 2.61
N LEU A 76 9.56 17.47 2.29
CA LEU A 76 9.54 16.99 0.90
C LEU A 76 8.55 17.83 0.07
N SER A 77 8.93 18.15 -1.17
CA SER A 77 8.00 18.70 -2.15
C SER A 77 6.91 17.67 -2.49
N VAL A 78 5.82 18.12 -3.12
CA VAL A 78 4.77 17.21 -3.60
C VAL A 78 5.35 16.16 -4.56
N PRO A 79 6.15 16.52 -5.60
CA PRO A 79 6.80 15.52 -6.45
C PRO A 79 7.77 14.61 -5.69
N GLY A 80 8.54 15.16 -4.74
CA GLY A 80 9.47 14.37 -3.92
C GLY A 80 8.75 13.31 -3.08
N SER A 81 7.58 13.64 -2.54
CA SER A 81 6.73 12.70 -1.79
C SER A 81 6.17 11.60 -2.69
N VAL A 82 5.77 11.94 -3.92
CA VAL A 82 5.32 10.95 -4.92
C VAL A 82 6.45 9.99 -5.27
N VAL A 83 7.64 10.50 -5.58
CA VAL A 83 8.81 9.67 -5.92
C VAL A 83 9.17 8.75 -4.75
N ALA A 84 9.25 9.27 -3.52
CA ALA A 84 9.59 8.47 -2.34
C ALA A 84 8.61 7.31 -2.12
N LEU A 85 7.30 7.57 -2.22
CA LEU A 85 6.27 6.53 -2.07
C LEU A 85 6.27 5.52 -3.23
N ASN A 86 6.59 5.96 -4.45
CA ASN A 86 6.73 5.04 -5.59
C ASN A 86 7.98 4.17 -5.47
N VAL A 87 9.12 4.72 -5.03
CA VAL A 87 10.34 3.94 -4.76
C VAL A 87 10.05 2.88 -3.70
N PHE A 88 9.32 3.23 -2.64
CA PHE A 88 8.88 2.27 -1.64
C PHE A 88 8.02 1.14 -2.25
N LEU A 89 7.00 1.48 -3.04
CA LEU A 89 6.13 0.48 -3.68
C LEU A 89 6.88 -0.41 -4.68
N VAL A 90 7.80 0.16 -5.46
CA VAL A 90 8.65 -0.60 -6.38
C VAL A 90 9.54 -1.57 -5.62
N ALA A 91 10.13 -1.13 -4.50
CA ALA A 91 10.97 -1.98 -3.67
C ALA A 91 10.18 -3.17 -3.07
N THR A 92 8.99 -2.94 -2.52
CA THR A 92 8.15 -4.04 -1.99
C THR A 92 7.66 -4.97 -3.10
N SER A 93 7.30 -4.43 -4.26
CA SER A 93 6.88 -5.24 -5.42
C SER A 93 8.03 -6.08 -5.97
N ALA A 94 9.25 -5.52 -6.05
CA ALA A 94 10.44 -6.27 -6.43
C ALA A 94 10.71 -7.42 -5.45
N LEU A 95 10.59 -7.16 -4.14
CA LEU A 95 10.70 -8.22 -3.13
C LEU A 95 9.63 -9.31 -3.31
N ALA A 96 8.39 -8.93 -3.63
CA ALA A 96 7.32 -9.88 -3.92
C ALA A 96 7.68 -10.79 -5.11
N VAL A 97 8.24 -10.22 -6.18
CA VAL A 97 8.69 -10.98 -7.35
C VAL A 97 9.84 -11.91 -6.99
N VAL A 98 10.85 -11.43 -6.24
CA VAL A 98 11.95 -12.28 -5.79
C VAL A 98 11.43 -13.46 -4.96
N LEU A 99 10.55 -13.21 -3.99
CA LEU A 99 9.95 -14.28 -3.19
C LEU A 99 9.13 -15.25 -4.04
N ALA A 100 8.46 -14.79 -5.10
CA ALA A 100 7.74 -15.67 -6.01
C ALA A 100 8.67 -16.58 -6.83
N LEU A 101 9.90 -16.13 -7.12
CA LEU A 101 10.89 -16.88 -7.91
C LEU A 101 11.69 -17.88 -7.07
N VAL A 102 11.87 -17.61 -5.78
CA VAL A 102 12.63 -18.48 -4.86
C VAL A 102 11.67 -19.47 -4.16
N ALA A 103 10.68 -20.02 -4.87
CA ALA A 103 9.67 -20.91 -4.31
C ALA A 103 10.32 -22.13 -3.63
N PHE A 104 9.92 -22.42 -2.38
CA PHE A 104 10.30 -23.62 -1.62
C PHE A 104 9.04 -24.32 -1.12
#